data_AF-A0A539EGG5-F1
#
_entry.id   AF-A0A539EGG5-F1
#
_cell.length_a   1.000
_cell.length_b   1.000
_cell.length_c   1.000
_cell.angle_alpha   90.00
_cell.angle_beta   90.00
_cell.angle_gamma   90.00
#
_symmetry.space_group_name_H-M   'P 1'
#
loop_
_entity.id
_entity.type
_entity.pdbx_description
1 polymer ?
#
loop_
_entity_poly.entity_id
_entity_poly.type
_entity_poly.pdbx_seq_one_letter_code
_entity_poly.pdbx_strand_id
1 'polypeptide(L)'
;MRKNADGSTGVDLNRNYDFRFGGEGASDSPGSDTYHGPSAFSEPESRAVRDFVNALPNLKMMVSYHTFSELILYPWGGVDEPIPDTRALTAFKAMAAKMAQWTGYRPQQSSDLYVATGDTCDLLHLRAAAQVPMGRRVLPGRRRRPVHLPEEHRAGPLHDRAGRRPLPGRRRQQLAEKKP
;
A
#
# COMPACT_ATOMS: atom_id res chain seq x y z
N MET A 1 -8.14 28.49 6.86
CA MET A 1 -7.62 27.23 7.45
C MET A 1 -8.11 27.09 8.88
N ARG A 2 -8.39 25.86 9.32
CA ARG A 2 -8.82 25.52 10.67
C ARG A 2 -7.81 26.00 11.73
N LYS A 3 -8.29 26.54 12.85
CA LYS A 3 -7.47 26.78 14.05
C LYS A 3 -7.51 25.55 14.94
N ASN A 4 -6.35 25.03 15.32
CA ASN A 4 -6.23 23.87 16.20
C ASN A 4 -6.13 24.28 17.67
N ALA A 5 -6.35 23.34 18.58
CA ALA A 5 -6.42 23.62 20.02
C ALA A 5 -5.10 24.10 20.63
N ASP A 6 -3.96 23.73 20.02
CA ASP A 6 -2.62 24.15 20.43
C ASP A 6 -2.18 25.50 19.82
N GLY A 7 -3.08 26.18 19.10
CA GLY A 7 -2.80 27.45 18.42
C GLY A 7 -2.16 27.31 17.04
N SER A 8 -1.80 26.10 16.61
CA SER A 8 -1.41 25.84 15.21
C SER A 8 -2.60 26.01 14.26
N THR A 9 -2.32 26.04 12.96
CA THR A 9 -3.34 26.26 11.92
C THR A 9 -3.18 25.25 10.81
N GLY A 10 -4.31 24.68 10.37
CA GLY A 10 -4.37 23.79 9.22
C GLY A 10 -4.41 22.30 9.58
N VAL A 11 -4.69 21.52 8.55
CA VAL A 11 -4.72 20.06 8.49
C VAL A 11 -4.17 19.70 7.10
N ASP A 12 -3.38 18.64 7.00
CA ASP A 12 -3.02 18.08 5.70
C ASP A 12 -4.27 17.43 5.08
N LEU A 13 -4.84 18.10 4.08
CA LEU A 13 -6.01 17.60 3.37
C LEU A 13 -5.76 16.22 2.74
N ASN A 14 -4.51 15.91 2.38
CA ASN A 14 -4.11 14.61 1.83
C ASN A 14 -3.67 13.60 2.91
N ARG A 15 -4.05 13.84 4.17
CA ARG A 15 -4.08 12.85 5.28
C ARG A 15 -5.47 12.75 5.93
N ASN A 16 -6.45 13.50 5.43
CA ASN A 16 -7.76 13.69 6.06
C ASN A 16 -8.87 12.75 5.52
N TYR A 17 -8.54 11.73 4.73
CA TYR A 17 -9.50 10.74 4.21
C TYR A 17 -9.58 9.49 5.12
N ASP A 18 -10.63 8.67 4.98
CA ASP A 18 -10.94 7.57 5.91
C ASP A 18 -10.10 6.29 5.72
N PHE A 19 -9.40 6.14 4.60
CA PHE A 19 -8.58 4.95 4.37
C PHE A 19 -7.35 4.92 5.32
N ARG A 20 -7.43 4.06 6.34
CA ARG A 20 -6.40 3.90 7.39
C ARG A 20 -6.07 5.22 8.10
N PHE A 21 -7.05 6.11 8.23
CA PHE A 21 -6.92 7.43 8.85
C PHE A 21 -6.04 7.43 10.12
N GLY A 22 -5.10 8.37 10.21
CA GLY A 22 -4.18 8.52 11.33
C GLY A 22 -3.12 7.43 11.45
N GLY A 23 -2.91 6.63 10.40
CA GLY A 23 -1.89 5.60 10.34
C GLY A 23 -0.53 6.14 9.89
N GLU A 24 0.27 5.24 9.31
CA GLU A 24 1.62 5.56 8.84
C GLU A 24 1.63 6.71 7.81
N GLY A 25 2.69 7.52 7.86
CA GLY A 25 2.84 8.71 7.01
C GLY A 25 1.99 9.92 7.42
N ALA A 26 1.19 9.81 8.48
CA ALA A 26 0.40 10.89 9.07
C ALA A 26 0.86 11.23 10.50
N SER A 27 0.53 12.42 10.98
CA SER A 27 0.92 12.90 12.31
C SER A 27 -0.28 13.28 13.16
N ASP A 28 -0.24 12.97 14.46
CA ASP A 28 -1.23 13.45 15.46
C ASP A 28 -0.93 14.88 15.95
N SER A 29 0.26 15.41 15.66
CA SER A 29 0.70 16.73 16.14
C SER A 29 0.09 17.83 15.28
N PRO A 30 -0.74 18.74 15.83
CA PRO A 30 -1.43 19.74 15.02
C PRO A 30 -0.52 20.76 14.31
N GLY A 31 0.71 20.95 14.81
CA GLY A 31 1.74 21.76 14.16
C GLY A 31 2.56 21.05 13.07
N SER A 32 2.25 19.79 12.74
CA SER A 32 2.95 19.02 11.72
C SER A 32 2.37 19.25 10.32
N ASP A 33 3.24 19.32 9.31
CA ASP A 33 2.83 19.43 7.90
C ASP A 33 1.99 18.25 7.41
N THR A 34 2.06 17.09 8.08
CA THR A 34 1.27 15.89 7.79
C THR A 34 0.21 15.61 8.85
N TYR A 35 -0.21 16.65 9.59
CA TYR A 35 -1.27 16.53 10.59
C TYR A 35 -2.58 16.06 9.94
N HIS A 36 -3.10 14.90 10.35
CA HIS A 36 -4.30 14.31 9.73
C HIS A 36 -5.61 14.93 10.19
N GLY A 37 -5.60 15.74 11.25
CA GLY A 37 -6.80 16.36 11.81
C GLY A 37 -7.40 15.55 12.97
N PRO A 38 -8.49 16.04 13.59
CA PRO A 38 -9.09 15.36 14.75
C PRO A 38 -9.91 14.11 14.40
N SER A 39 -10.29 13.94 13.13
CA SER A 39 -11.02 12.78 12.61
C SER A 39 -11.00 12.77 11.08
N ALA A 40 -11.24 11.60 10.47
CA ALA A 40 -11.40 11.50 9.03
C ALA A 40 -12.53 12.42 8.55
N PHE A 41 -12.27 13.16 7.46
CA PHE A 41 -13.18 14.16 6.90
C PHE A 41 -13.55 15.27 7.89
N SER A 42 -12.65 15.64 8.80
CA SER A 42 -12.84 16.77 9.71
C SER A 42 -12.83 18.12 8.98
N GLU A 43 -12.20 18.20 7.81
CA GLU A 43 -12.15 19.41 7.00
C GLU A 43 -13.33 19.49 6.00
N PRO A 44 -13.93 20.68 5.79
CA PRO A 44 -15.02 20.84 4.84
C PRO A 44 -14.60 20.52 3.39
N GLU A 45 -13.34 20.76 3.02
CA GLU A 45 -12.79 20.50 1.70
C GLU A 45 -12.75 19.00 1.38
N SER A 46 -12.25 18.17 2.30
CA SER A 46 -12.21 16.71 2.12
C SER A 46 -13.61 16.10 2.13
N ARG A 47 -14.54 16.65 2.95
CA ARG A 47 -15.98 16.29 2.89
C ARG A 47 -16.60 16.59 1.54
N ALA A 48 -16.30 17.75 0.96
CA ALA A 48 -16.84 18.13 -0.35
C ALA A 48 -16.41 17.14 -1.45
N VAL A 49 -15.14 16.70 -1.45
CA VAL A 49 -14.65 15.68 -2.38
C VAL A 49 -15.36 14.35 -2.15
N ARG A 50 -15.45 13.88 -0.90
CA ARG A 50 -16.17 12.65 -0.53
C ARG A 50 -17.62 12.69 -1.03
N ASP A 51 -18.32 13.78 -0.76
CA ASP A 51 -19.74 13.92 -1.08
C ASP A 51 -19.95 13.98 -2.60
N PHE A 52 -19.09 14.69 -3.33
CA PHE A 52 -19.09 14.70 -4.79
C PHE A 52 -18.86 13.30 -5.39
N VAL A 53 -17.85 12.58 -4.91
CA VAL A 53 -17.56 11.20 -5.35
C VAL A 53 -18.75 10.29 -5.05
N ASN A 54 -19.34 10.39 -3.87
CA ASN A 54 -20.48 9.57 -3.46
C ASN A 54 -21.75 9.86 -4.28
N ALA A 55 -21.99 11.12 -4.64
CA ALA A 55 -23.11 11.53 -5.48
C ALA A 55 -23.03 11.01 -6.93
N LEU A 56 -21.86 10.56 -7.38
CA LEU A 56 -21.62 10.07 -8.73
C LEU A 56 -21.42 8.55 -8.75
N PRO A 57 -22.48 7.72 -8.84
CA PRO A 57 -22.37 6.25 -8.87
C PRO A 57 -21.57 5.72 -10.07
N ASN A 58 -21.50 6.49 -11.15
CA ASN A 58 -20.79 6.11 -12.37
C ASN A 58 -19.42 6.78 -12.53
N LEU A 59 -18.88 7.45 -11.50
CA LEU A 59 -17.53 8.01 -11.54
C LEU A 59 -16.50 6.91 -11.80
N LYS A 60 -15.71 7.05 -12.87
CA LYS A 60 -14.73 6.03 -13.28
C LYS A 60 -13.29 6.36 -12.89
N MET A 61 -13.00 7.65 -12.71
CA MET A 61 -11.64 8.12 -12.48
C MET A 61 -11.69 9.41 -11.66
N MET A 62 -10.70 9.56 -10.79
CA MET A 62 -10.38 10.79 -10.09
C MET A 62 -8.87 10.98 -10.22
N VAL A 63 -8.45 12.20 -10.56
CA VAL A 63 -7.03 12.56 -10.68
C VAL A 63 -6.79 13.74 -9.74
N SER A 64 -5.92 13.57 -8.75
CA SER A 64 -5.41 14.66 -7.93
C SER A 64 -4.03 15.08 -8.43
N TYR A 65 -3.77 16.38 -8.46
CA TYR A 65 -2.50 16.94 -8.90
C TYR A 65 -1.70 17.42 -7.69
N HIS A 66 -0.43 17.04 -7.65
CA HIS A 66 0.54 17.47 -6.65
C HIS A 66 1.83 17.90 -7.35
N THR A 67 2.61 18.73 -6.67
CA THR A 67 3.97 19.09 -7.06
C THR A 67 4.87 18.99 -5.83
N PHE A 68 6.13 18.56 -5.92
CA PHE A 68 6.90 18.24 -7.13
C PHE A 68 7.08 16.71 -7.30
N SER A 69 8.10 16.28 -8.05
CA SER A 69 8.65 14.91 -8.17
C SER A 69 8.44 14.18 -9.49
N GLU A 70 7.67 14.71 -10.45
CA GLU A 70 7.54 14.12 -11.80
C GLU A 70 7.05 12.66 -11.78
N LEU A 71 6.05 12.39 -10.93
CA LEU A 71 5.49 11.05 -10.73
C LEU A 71 4.04 10.96 -11.20
N ILE A 72 3.64 9.76 -11.63
CA ILE A 72 2.25 9.38 -11.82
C ILE A 72 1.94 8.27 -10.82
N LEU A 73 1.24 8.62 -9.75
CA LEU A 73 0.95 7.71 -8.67
C LEU A 73 -0.41 7.04 -8.89
N TYR A 74 -0.49 5.75 -8.58
CA TYR A 74 -1.74 4.99 -8.52
C TYR A 74 -1.87 4.25 -7.18
N PRO A 75 -3.09 3.86 -6.75
CA PRO A 75 -3.27 3.22 -5.45
C PRO A 75 -2.50 1.89 -5.30
N TRP A 76 -2.10 1.51 -4.10
CA TRP A 76 -2.39 2.19 -2.83
C TRP A 76 -1.29 3.15 -2.37
N GLY A 77 -1.67 4.14 -1.56
CA GLY A 77 -0.75 4.97 -0.77
C GLY A 77 -0.55 4.45 0.63
N GLY A 78 -1.62 3.98 1.28
CA GLY A 78 -1.61 3.58 2.69
C GLY A 78 -1.13 2.15 2.98
N VAL A 79 -0.75 1.36 1.98
CA VAL A 79 -0.23 -0.01 2.09
C VAL A 79 0.76 -0.30 0.96
N ASP A 80 1.78 -1.13 1.25
CA ASP A 80 2.71 -1.63 0.24
C ASP A 80 2.12 -2.76 -0.60
N GLU A 81 1.15 -3.50 -0.06
CA GLU A 81 0.50 -4.55 -0.82
C GLU A 81 -0.19 -3.97 -2.06
N PRO A 82 -0.07 -4.63 -3.23
CA PRO A 82 -0.75 -4.18 -4.43
C PRO A 82 -2.26 -4.32 -4.28
N ILE A 83 -2.99 -3.60 -5.14
CA ILE A 83 -4.44 -3.79 -5.30
C ILE A 83 -4.76 -5.29 -5.54
N PRO A 84 -5.54 -5.94 -4.66
CA PRO A 84 -5.85 -7.37 -4.79
C PRO A 84 -6.68 -7.70 -6.04
N ASP A 85 -7.54 -6.77 -6.49
CA ASP A 85 -8.28 -6.92 -7.73
C ASP A 85 -7.33 -6.75 -8.92
N THR A 86 -6.98 -7.86 -9.56
CA THR A 86 -6.06 -7.88 -10.69
C THR A 86 -6.53 -7.04 -11.86
N ARG A 87 -7.85 -6.95 -12.12
CA ARG A 87 -8.39 -6.12 -13.20
C ARG A 87 -8.21 -4.64 -12.89
N ALA A 88 -8.48 -4.23 -11.66
CA ALA A 88 -8.27 -2.86 -11.21
C ALA A 88 -6.78 -2.49 -11.27
N LEU A 89 -5.90 -3.36 -10.74
CA LEU A 89 -4.45 -3.17 -10.78
C LEU A 89 -3.93 -3.01 -12.21
N THR A 90 -4.36 -3.88 -13.14
CA THR A 90 -3.99 -3.77 -14.55
C THR A 90 -4.47 -2.46 -15.17
N ALA A 91 -5.69 -2.03 -14.86
CA ALA A 91 -6.24 -0.77 -15.38
C ALA A 91 -5.43 0.45 -14.90
N PHE A 92 -5.11 0.52 -13.60
CA PHE A 92 -4.30 1.60 -13.03
C PHE A 92 -2.89 1.63 -13.62
N LYS A 93 -2.21 0.48 -13.70
CA LYS A 93 -0.87 0.39 -14.32
C LYS A 93 -0.87 0.80 -15.78
N ALA A 94 -1.88 0.37 -16.56
CA ALA A 94 -2.00 0.74 -17.97
C ALA A 94 -2.24 2.24 -18.16
N MET A 95 -3.11 2.84 -17.34
CA MET A 95 -3.37 4.28 -17.36
C MET A 95 -2.13 5.08 -16.98
N ALA A 96 -1.45 4.71 -15.90
CA ALA A 96 -0.24 5.39 -15.45
C ALA A 96 0.88 5.29 -16.50
N ALA A 97 1.07 4.11 -17.11
CA ALA A 97 2.02 3.93 -18.20
C ALA A 97 1.65 4.79 -19.43
N LYS A 98 0.36 4.95 -19.74
CA LYS A 98 -0.07 5.80 -20.86
C LYS A 98 0.19 7.29 -20.59
N MET A 99 -0.08 7.76 -19.38
CA MET A 99 0.24 9.12 -18.96
C MET A 99 1.75 9.38 -18.96
N ALA A 100 2.56 8.37 -18.59
CA ALA A 100 4.01 8.46 -18.61
C ALA A 100 4.55 8.67 -20.04
N GLN A 101 3.94 8.04 -21.05
CA GLN A 101 4.30 8.28 -22.46
C GLN A 101 4.10 9.72 -22.90
N TRP A 102 3.14 10.45 -22.31
CA TRP A 102 2.85 11.84 -22.68
C TRP A 102 3.66 12.86 -21.91
N THR A 103 4.06 12.53 -20.68
CA THR A 103 4.65 13.49 -19.73
C THR A 103 6.13 13.24 -19.47
N GLY A 104 6.63 12.03 -19.72
CA GLY A 104 7.95 11.58 -19.29
C GLY A 104 8.04 11.25 -17.79
N TYR A 105 6.94 11.38 -17.05
CA TYR A 105 6.91 11.17 -15.60
C TYR A 105 6.91 9.69 -15.24
N ARG A 106 7.49 9.34 -14.09
CA ARG A 106 7.65 7.94 -13.66
C ARG A 106 6.34 7.40 -13.04
N PRO A 107 5.73 6.34 -13.61
CA PRO A 107 4.55 5.71 -13.00
C PRO A 107 4.96 4.74 -11.90
N GLN A 108 4.30 4.79 -10.74
CA GLN A 108 4.52 3.84 -9.65
C GLN A 108 3.32 3.75 -8.69
N GLN A 109 3.28 2.72 -7.85
CA GLN A 109 2.30 2.67 -6.76
C GLN A 109 2.60 3.83 -5.79
N SER A 110 1.59 4.46 -5.21
CA SER A 110 1.77 5.64 -4.35
C SER A 110 2.69 5.32 -3.16
N SER A 111 2.53 4.15 -2.55
CA SER A 111 3.38 3.67 -1.45
C SER A 111 4.86 3.45 -1.84
N ASP A 112 5.18 3.26 -3.13
CA ASP A 112 6.57 3.18 -3.61
C ASP A 112 7.32 4.53 -3.46
N LEU A 113 6.60 5.65 -3.25
CA LEU A 113 7.20 6.91 -2.82
C LEU A 113 7.49 6.87 -1.31
N TYR A 114 6.45 6.61 -0.53
CA TYR A 114 6.44 6.22 0.88
C TYR A 114 5.00 5.89 1.28
N VAL A 115 4.80 5.13 2.36
CA VAL A 115 3.46 4.83 2.88
C VAL A 115 2.80 6.10 3.43
N ALA A 116 1.63 6.45 2.89
CA ALA A 116 0.85 7.62 3.28
C ALA A 116 -0.64 7.23 3.47
N THR A 117 -1.10 7.23 4.71
CA THR A 117 -2.51 6.94 5.03
C THR A 117 -3.40 8.18 4.98
N GLY A 118 -4.70 7.96 4.82
CA GLY A 118 -5.68 9.06 4.73
C GLY A 118 -5.51 9.94 3.50
N ASP A 119 -4.91 9.43 2.42
CA ASP A 119 -4.69 10.19 1.19
C ASP A 119 -5.90 10.18 0.24
N THR A 120 -5.87 11.08 -0.75
CA THR A 120 -6.92 11.20 -1.77
C THR A 120 -6.85 10.07 -2.80
N CYS A 121 -5.67 9.45 -3.00
CA CYS A 121 -5.44 8.41 -3.99
C CYS A 121 -6.30 7.17 -3.69
N ASP A 122 -6.39 6.82 -2.41
CA ASP A 122 -7.01 5.60 -1.95
C ASP A 122 -8.56 5.68 -1.86
N LEU A 123 -9.13 6.89 -1.80
CA LEU A 123 -10.56 7.14 -1.63
C LEU A 123 -11.43 6.43 -2.68
N LEU A 124 -11.15 6.66 -3.97
CA LEU A 124 -12.01 6.14 -5.05
C LEU A 124 -11.95 4.62 -5.11
N HIS A 125 -10.77 4.04 -4.89
CA HIS A 125 -10.60 2.60 -4.95
C HIS A 125 -11.23 1.90 -3.73
N LEU A 126 -11.13 2.48 -2.53
CA LEU A 126 -11.85 2.00 -1.35
C LEU A 126 -13.37 1.96 -1.59
N ARG A 127 -13.95 3.02 -2.17
CA ARG A 127 -15.38 3.06 -2.54
C ARG A 127 -15.74 1.93 -3.50
N ALA A 128 -14.96 1.75 -4.56
CA ALA A 128 -15.21 0.71 -5.55
C ALA A 128 -15.14 -0.69 -4.91
N ALA A 129 -14.16 -0.94 -4.03
CA ALA A 129 -14.03 -2.19 -3.29
C ALA A 129 -15.19 -2.42 -2.30
N ALA A 130 -15.73 -1.36 -1.68
CA ALA A 130 -16.88 -1.44 -0.79
C ALA A 130 -18.21 -1.73 -1.51
N GLN A 131 -18.32 -1.41 -2.80
CA GLN A 131 -19.50 -1.73 -3.63
C GLN A 131 -19.51 -3.15 -4.18
N VAL A 132 -18.40 -3.91 -4.03
CA VAL A 132 -18.37 -5.33 -4.40
C VAL A 132 -19.11 -6.14 -3.32
N PRO A 133 -20.16 -6.93 -3.68
CA PRO A 133 -20.91 -7.74 -2.73
C PRO A 133 -20.00 -8.65 -1.89
N MET A 134 -20.30 -8.79 -0.59
CA MET A 134 -19.54 -9.52 0.43
C MET A 134 -19.08 -10.95 0.05
N GLY A 135 -19.69 -11.59 -0.96
CA GLY A 135 -19.26 -12.89 -1.49
C GLY A 135 -17.97 -12.88 -2.33
N ARG A 136 -17.38 -11.70 -2.61
CA ARG A 136 -16.08 -11.56 -3.30
C ARG A 136 -15.04 -10.76 -2.52
N ARG A 137 -15.31 -10.47 -1.24
CA ARG A 137 -14.41 -9.66 -0.40
C ARG A 137 -13.26 -10.52 0.12
N VAL A 138 -12.15 -10.56 -0.61
CA VAL A 138 -10.87 -11.03 -0.05
C VAL A 138 -10.31 -9.89 0.80
N LEU A 139 -10.68 -9.85 2.08
CA LEU A 139 -9.94 -9.07 3.06
C LEU A 139 -8.56 -9.73 3.25
N PRO A 140 -7.46 -8.98 3.35
CA PRO A 140 -6.17 -9.56 3.69
C PRO A 140 -6.30 -10.28 5.04
N GLY A 141 -6.17 -11.61 4.97
CA GLY A 141 -6.37 -12.48 6.10
C GLY A 141 -5.37 -12.17 7.20
N ARG A 142 -5.87 -11.84 8.40
CA ARG A 142 -5.08 -11.98 9.63
C ARG A 142 -4.66 -13.45 9.73
N ARG A 143 -3.41 -13.77 9.37
CA ARG A 143 -2.80 -15.04 9.76
C ARG A 143 -2.70 -15.04 11.28
N ARG A 144 -3.62 -15.74 11.95
CA ARG A 144 -3.42 -16.14 13.35
C ARG A 144 -2.23 -17.10 13.35
N ARG A 145 -1.10 -16.68 13.92
CA ARG A 145 0.00 -17.60 14.23
C ARG A 145 -0.53 -18.62 15.25
N PRO A 146 -0.28 -19.93 15.09
CA PRO A 146 -0.55 -20.87 16.16
C PRO A 146 0.38 -20.59 17.34
N VAL A 147 -0.18 -20.52 18.54
CA VAL A 147 0.58 -20.53 19.79
C VAL A 147 1.19 -21.93 19.93
N HIS A 148 2.51 -22.01 20.02
CA HIS A 148 3.22 -23.27 20.28
C HIS A 148 3.30 -23.45 21.80
N LEU A 149 2.60 -24.47 22.32
CA LEU A 149 2.80 -24.96 23.68
C LEU A 149 3.98 -25.96 23.66
N PRO A 150 4.88 -25.96 24.66
CA PRO A 150 6.00 -26.89 24.67
C PRO A 150 5.53 -28.27 25.13
N GLU A 151 5.83 -29.31 24.35
CA GLU A 151 5.72 -30.71 24.80
C GLU A 151 7.08 -31.28 25.20
N GLU A 152 6.98 -32.16 26.17
CA GLU A 152 8.01 -32.60 27.08
C GLU A 152 8.70 -33.87 26.60
N HIS A 153 9.92 -34.10 27.08
CA HIS A 153 10.78 -35.24 26.81
C HIS A 153 10.07 -36.61 26.85
N ARG A 154 10.39 -37.47 25.88
CA ARG A 154 10.68 -38.91 26.12
C ARG A 154 11.44 -39.55 24.96
N ALA A 155 12.47 -40.32 25.34
CA ALA A 155 13.42 -41.02 24.50
C ALA A 155 12.95 -42.43 24.10
N GLY A 156 13.47 -42.96 22.98
CA GLY A 156 13.39 -44.38 22.61
C GLY A 156 13.93 -44.66 21.18
N PRO A 157 14.49 -45.84 20.88
CA PRO A 157 15.82 -45.91 20.29
C PRO A 157 15.91 -46.28 18.79
N LEU A 158 17.09 -45.97 18.25
CA LEU A 158 17.62 -46.26 16.92
C LEU A 158 17.75 -47.76 16.64
N HIS A 159 17.30 -48.19 15.46
CA HIS A 159 17.74 -49.43 14.82
C HIS A 159 18.44 -49.14 13.49
N ASP A 160 19.57 -49.83 13.36
CA ASP A 160 20.64 -49.83 12.36
C ASP A 160 20.24 -50.58 11.06
N ARG A 161 20.67 -50.09 9.89
CA ARG A 161 21.59 -50.77 8.95
C ARG A 161 21.51 -50.30 7.49
N ALA A 162 22.72 -50.02 6.96
CA ALA A 162 23.26 -50.28 5.62
C ALA A 162 22.54 -49.67 4.39
N GLY A 163 23.15 -48.92 3.48
CA GLY A 163 24.56 -48.76 3.10
C GLY A 163 24.64 -48.80 1.56
N ARG A 164 25.35 -47.86 0.92
CA ARG A 164 26.13 -48.01 -0.33
C ARG A 164 26.79 -46.69 -0.74
N ARG A 165 27.96 -46.84 -1.37
CA ARG A 165 29.12 -45.93 -1.49
C ARG A 165 29.02 -44.81 -2.57
N PRO A 166 29.98 -43.85 -2.60
CA PRO A 166 29.92 -42.61 -3.37
C PRO A 166 30.77 -42.62 -4.66
N LEU A 167 30.58 -41.61 -5.53
CA LEU A 167 31.48 -41.29 -6.66
C LEU A 167 31.63 -39.76 -6.86
N PRO A 168 32.71 -39.28 -7.53
CA PRO A 168 33.52 -38.17 -7.04
C PRO A 168 33.37 -36.85 -7.79
N GLY A 169 33.96 -35.79 -7.21
CA GLY A 169 33.82 -34.40 -7.62
C GLY A 169 34.57 -33.97 -8.89
N ARG A 170 34.26 -32.75 -9.33
CA ARG A 170 35.09 -31.96 -10.24
C ARG A 170 35.25 -30.53 -9.71
N ARG A 171 36.51 -30.12 -9.61
CA ARG A 171 37.01 -28.79 -9.26
C ARG A 171 36.51 -27.75 -10.28
N ARG A 172 36.12 -26.56 -9.81
CA ARG A 172 36.05 -25.33 -10.62
C ARG A 172 37.41 -24.63 -10.56
N GLN A 173 38.01 -24.40 -11.72
CA GLN A 173 39.03 -23.37 -11.93
C GLN A 173 38.36 -22.12 -12.51
N GLN A 174 38.85 -20.96 -12.08
CA GLN A 174 38.47 -19.61 -12.51
C GLN A 174 39.07 -19.30 -13.89
N LEU A 175 38.48 -18.37 -14.64
CA LEU A 175 39.17 -17.18 -15.19
C LEU A 175 38.21 -16.27 -15.98
N ALA A 176 38.51 -14.98 -15.90
CA ALA A 176 37.82 -13.82 -16.45
C ALA A 176 38.19 -13.55 -17.92
N GLU A 177 37.38 -12.76 -18.64
CA GLU A 177 37.78 -11.64 -19.53
C GLU A 177 36.54 -11.05 -20.26
N LYS A 178 36.23 -9.77 -20.02
CA LYS A 178 36.44 -8.57 -20.86
C LYS A 178 35.47 -8.40 -22.03
N LYS A 179 34.67 -7.31 -21.91
CA LYS A 179 33.75 -6.71 -22.88
C LYS A 179 34.53 -6.03 -24.03
N PRO A 180 33.92 -5.91 -25.23
CA PRO A 180 34.28 -4.90 -26.21
C PRO A 180 33.79 -3.49 -25.81
#